data_AF-A0AAD2K607-F1
#
_entry.id   AF-A0AAD2K607-F1
#
_cell.length_a   1.000
_cell.length_b   1.000
_cell.length_c   1.000
_cell.angle_alpha   90.00
_cell.angle_beta   90.00
_cell.angle_gamma   90.00
#
_symmetry.space_group_name_H-M   'P 1'
#
loop_
_entity.id
_entity.type
_entity.pdbx_description
1 polymer ?
#
loop_
_entity_poly.entity_id
_entity_poly.type
_entity_poly.pdbx_seq_one_letter_code
_entity_poly.pdbx_strand_id
1 'polypeptide(L)'
;MPLTIVPANTAPAALLDRPEGYLVFYSDVEDGRMWCGASTCFPGHLGDLMLMRPSMQDCRAVDDVVQKTFSAPDGPSAAIVWRAPSNVFRGEPFKLTVVPTIVKIDRQEKKEIGRLVDQDEVIPRLESFVR
;
A
#
# COMPACT_ATOMS: atom_id res chain seq x y z
N MET A 1 3.78 -10.59 14.94
CA MET A 1 3.81 -9.19 15.47
C MET A 1 2.80 -8.36 14.68
N PRO A 2 2.00 -7.47 15.28
CA PRO A 2 0.83 -6.94 14.59
C PRO A 2 1.18 -5.95 13.49
N LEU A 3 0.40 -6.01 12.43
CA LEU A 3 0.23 -4.96 11.42
C LEU A 3 -0.14 -3.64 12.14
N THR A 4 0.64 -2.59 11.92
CA THR A 4 0.39 -1.28 12.56
C THR A 4 -0.17 -0.29 11.55
N ILE A 5 -1.06 0.59 11.97
CA ILE A 5 -1.58 1.66 11.12
C ILE A 5 -0.86 2.96 11.47
N VAL A 6 -0.36 3.65 10.45
CA VAL A 6 0.38 4.91 10.57
C VAL A 6 -0.51 6.09 10.18
N PRO A 7 -0.48 7.21 10.92
CA PRO A 7 -1.24 8.41 10.55
C PRO A 7 -0.88 8.92 9.15
N ALA A 8 -1.89 9.34 8.38
CA ALA A 8 -1.73 9.78 6.98
C ALA A 8 -0.83 11.01 6.80
N ASN A 9 -0.62 11.79 7.87
CA ASN A 9 0.24 12.98 7.90
C ASN A 9 1.68 12.69 8.34
N THR A 10 2.05 11.42 8.50
CA THR A 10 3.41 11.06 8.91
C THR A 10 4.42 11.43 7.84
N ALA A 11 5.50 12.10 8.23
CA ALA A 11 6.55 12.50 7.30
C ALA A 11 7.23 11.27 6.67
N PRO A 12 7.56 11.29 5.36
CA PRO A 12 8.20 10.16 4.70
C PRO A 12 9.50 9.69 5.38
N ALA A 13 10.33 10.62 5.84
CA ALA A 13 11.57 10.28 6.55
C ALA A 13 11.30 9.53 7.87
N ALA A 14 10.23 9.87 8.60
CA ALA A 14 9.87 9.21 9.85
C ALA A 14 9.44 7.75 9.65
N LEU A 15 9.03 7.37 8.44
CA LEU A 15 8.72 5.98 8.12
C LEU A 15 9.97 5.10 8.03
N LEU A 16 11.13 5.68 7.72
CA LEU A 16 12.40 4.95 7.63
C LEU A 16 12.98 4.63 9.02
N ASP A 17 12.62 5.41 10.03
CA ASP A 17 13.04 5.20 11.44
C ASP A 17 12.17 4.18 12.18
N ARG A 18 11.13 3.67 11.51
CA ARG A 18 10.18 2.76 12.13
C ARG A 18 10.76 1.36 12.37
N PRO A 19 10.28 0.65 13.41
CA PRO A 19 10.73 -0.71 13.70
C PRO A 19 10.13 -1.76 12.75
N GLU A 20 9.15 -1.42 11.91
CA GLU A 20 8.61 -2.33 10.91
C GLU A 20 9.57 -2.51 9.72
N GLY A 21 9.60 -3.71 9.13
CA GLY A 21 10.48 -4.01 7.99
C GLY A 21 9.83 -3.71 6.64
N TYR A 22 8.52 -3.47 6.67
CA TYR A 22 7.69 -3.33 5.49
C TYR A 22 6.72 -2.17 5.68
N LEU A 23 6.53 -1.39 4.62
CA LEU A 23 5.56 -0.31 4.55
C LEU A 23 4.56 -0.65 3.45
N VAL A 24 3.27 -0.65 3.77
CA VAL A 24 2.19 -0.93 2.83
C VAL A 24 1.45 0.37 2.57
N PHE A 25 1.57 0.89 1.34
CA PHE A 25 0.92 2.12 0.92
C PHE A 25 -0.38 1.83 0.17
N TYR A 26 -1.48 2.33 0.71
CA TYR A 26 -2.81 2.30 0.07
C TYR A 26 -3.23 3.68 -0.42
N SER A 27 -4.20 3.71 -1.33
CA SER A 27 -5.04 4.88 -1.57
C SER A 27 -5.95 5.16 -0.36
N ASP A 28 -6.45 6.39 -0.33
CA ASP A 28 -7.18 7.06 0.76
C ASP A 28 -8.25 6.22 1.49
N VAL A 29 -8.61 6.66 2.69
CA VAL A 29 -9.76 6.13 3.43
C VAL A 29 -10.93 7.08 3.22
N GLU A 30 -11.92 6.65 2.46
CA GLU A 30 -13.22 7.32 2.40
C GLU A 30 -14.17 6.53 3.35
N ASP A 31 -14.78 7.22 4.32
CA ASP A 31 -15.73 6.69 5.32
C ASP A 31 -15.30 5.43 6.11
N GLY A 32 -14.04 5.40 6.57
CA GLY A 32 -13.55 4.28 7.40
C GLY A 32 -13.43 2.95 6.65
N ARG A 33 -13.43 3.00 5.30
CA ARG A 33 -13.30 1.84 4.42
C ARG A 33 -12.13 2.05 3.45
N MET A 34 -11.44 0.94 3.15
CA MET A 34 -10.25 0.91 2.29
C MET A 34 -10.65 1.13 0.84
N TRP A 35 -10.58 2.37 0.33
CA TRP A 35 -11.01 2.70 -1.03
C TRP A 35 -9.82 3.18 -1.88
N CYS A 36 -9.64 2.54 -3.03
CA CYS A 36 -9.16 3.26 -4.20
C CYS A 36 -10.28 4.27 -4.54
N GLY A 37 -10.13 5.53 -4.12
CA GLY A 37 -11.24 6.49 -3.96
C GLY A 37 -12.25 6.56 -5.12
N ALA A 38 -13.52 6.82 -4.78
CA ALA A 38 -14.62 6.92 -5.74
C ALA A 38 -14.39 7.99 -6.82
N SER A 39 -13.54 8.99 -6.53
CA SER A 39 -13.12 10.05 -7.46
C SER A 39 -12.21 9.57 -8.61
N THR A 40 -11.65 8.36 -8.53
CA THR A 40 -11.01 7.66 -9.67
C THR A 40 -11.93 6.63 -10.35
N CYS A 41 -13.07 6.32 -9.72
CA CYS A 41 -14.18 5.56 -10.29
C CYS A 41 -15.19 6.50 -10.97
N PHE A 42 -14.73 7.39 -11.84
CA PHE A 42 -15.65 8.00 -12.79
C PHE A 42 -16.14 6.91 -13.77
N PRO A 43 -17.42 6.89 -14.17
CA PRO A 43 -17.84 6.14 -15.33
C PRO A 43 -17.08 6.69 -16.55
N GLY A 44 -16.01 6.00 -16.95
CA GLY A 44 -15.31 6.27 -18.20
C GLY A 44 -16.08 5.58 -19.32
N HIS A 45 -16.89 6.32 -20.07
CA HIS A 45 -17.49 5.81 -21.30
C HIS A 45 -16.41 5.52 -22.34
N LEU A 46 -16.21 4.25 -22.65
CA LEU A 46 -15.58 3.83 -23.91
C LEU A 46 -16.71 3.36 -24.84
N GLY A 47 -17.49 4.31 -25.35
CA GLY A 47 -18.75 4.02 -26.06
C GLY A 47 -19.89 3.62 -25.11
N ASP A 48 -20.87 2.84 -25.59
CA ASP A 48 -22.12 2.49 -24.88
C ASP A 48 -22.01 1.25 -23.95
N LEU A 49 -20.78 0.77 -23.70
CA LEU A 49 -20.52 -0.37 -22.83
C LEU A 49 -20.11 0.11 -21.43
N MET A 50 -20.90 -0.25 -20.42
CA MET A 50 -20.61 -0.01 -19.01
C MET A 50 -19.43 -0.89 -18.58
N LEU A 51 -18.19 -0.48 -18.87
CA LEU A 51 -17.00 -1.15 -18.35
C LEU A 51 -16.80 -0.74 -16.88
N MET A 52 -17.11 -1.68 -16.00
CA MET A 52 -16.77 -1.61 -14.58
C MET A 52 -15.24 -1.62 -14.48
N ARG A 53 -14.62 -0.44 -14.30
CA ARG A 53 -13.15 -0.37 -14.15
C ARG A 53 -12.77 -1.08 -12.84
N PRO A 54 -11.82 -2.03 -12.86
CA PRO A 54 -11.57 -2.97 -11.75
C PRO A 54 -10.88 -2.36 -10.52
N SER A 55 -10.53 -1.07 -10.53
CA SER A 55 -9.71 -0.41 -9.50
C SER A 55 -10.17 -0.61 -8.05
N MET A 56 -11.45 -0.90 -7.79
CA MET A 56 -11.97 -1.10 -6.42
C MET A 56 -11.74 -2.53 -5.88
N GLN A 57 -11.58 -3.53 -6.76
CA GLN A 57 -11.20 -4.89 -6.34
C GLN A 57 -9.72 -4.98 -5.98
N ASP A 58 -8.91 -4.12 -6.58
CA ASP A 58 -7.45 -4.26 -6.52
C ASP A 58 -6.90 -3.93 -5.13
N CYS A 59 -7.34 -2.81 -4.55
CA CYS A 59 -7.04 -2.44 -3.18
C CYS A 59 -7.51 -3.50 -2.16
N ARG A 60 -8.69 -4.11 -2.39
CA ARG A 60 -9.31 -5.07 -1.45
C ARG A 60 -8.65 -6.44 -1.51
N ALA A 61 -8.40 -6.95 -2.71
CA ALA A 61 -7.73 -8.23 -2.90
C ALA A 61 -6.31 -8.19 -2.31
N VAL A 62 -5.62 -7.03 -2.42
CA VAL A 62 -4.31 -6.85 -1.78
C VAL A 62 -4.42 -6.80 -0.26
N ASP A 63 -5.43 -6.15 0.33
CA ASP A 63 -5.61 -6.17 1.79
C ASP A 63 -5.79 -7.59 2.35
N ASP A 64 -6.61 -8.44 1.72
CA ASP A 64 -6.76 -9.83 2.17
C ASP A 64 -5.42 -10.58 2.23
N VAL A 65 -4.56 -10.40 1.23
CA VAL A 65 -3.22 -11.02 1.18
C VAL A 65 -2.30 -10.39 2.24
N VAL A 66 -2.29 -9.07 2.38
CA VAL A 66 -1.49 -8.35 3.38
C VAL A 66 -1.87 -8.77 4.80
N GLN A 67 -3.17 -8.80 5.12
CA GLN A 67 -3.67 -9.25 6.41
C GLN A 67 -3.24 -10.69 6.68
N LYS A 68 -3.41 -11.59 5.71
CA LYS A 68 -3.00 -12.99 5.85
C LYS A 68 -1.50 -13.15 6.08
N THR A 69 -0.66 -12.37 5.38
CA THR A 69 0.80 -12.47 5.46
C THR A 69 1.36 -11.86 6.74
N PHE A 70 0.88 -10.68 7.14
CA PHE A 70 1.48 -9.90 8.23
C PHE A 70 0.75 -10.04 9.58
N SER A 71 -0.49 -10.56 9.62
CA SER A 71 -1.20 -10.81 10.88
C SER A 71 -0.83 -12.13 11.56
N ALA A 72 0.00 -12.96 10.91
CA ALA A 72 0.49 -14.19 11.52
C ALA A 72 1.35 -13.89 12.78
N PRO A 73 1.28 -14.71 13.84
CA PRO A 73 2.07 -14.51 15.07
C PRO A 73 3.58 -14.40 14.78
N ASP A 74 4.06 -15.28 13.91
CA ASP A 74 5.44 -15.37 13.41
C ASP A 74 5.65 -14.60 12.09
N GLY A 75 4.66 -13.82 11.67
CA GLY A 75 4.71 -13.02 10.44
C GLY A 75 5.66 -11.82 10.57
N PRO A 76 6.13 -11.29 9.42
CA PRO A 76 6.94 -10.07 9.41
C PRO A 76 6.14 -8.89 9.97
N SER A 77 6.83 -7.87 10.48
CA SER A 77 6.16 -6.64 10.90
C SER A 77 6.03 -5.64 9.74
N ALA A 78 4.82 -5.16 9.52
CA ALA A 78 4.48 -4.19 8.48
C ALA A 78 3.64 -3.04 9.05
N ALA A 79 3.84 -1.85 8.46
CA ALA A 79 3.09 -0.66 8.78
C ALA A 79 2.25 -0.21 7.58
N ILE A 80 0.94 -0.08 7.75
CA ILE A 80 0.03 0.49 6.77
C ILE A 80 0.13 2.01 6.81
N VAL A 81 0.39 2.60 5.64
CA VAL A 81 0.48 4.04 5.45
C VAL A 81 -0.62 4.49 4.49
N TRP A 82 -1.49 5.37 4.99
CA TRP A 82 -2.53 5.99 4.17
C TRP A 82 -1.99 7.20 3.43
N ARG A 83 -2.38 7.32 2.16
CA ARG A 83 -2.05 8.49 1.37
C ARG A 83 -2.99 9.65 1.73
N ALA A 84 -2.45 10.75 2.26
CA ALA A 84 -3.16 12.02 2.31
C ALA A 84 -3.25 12.68 0.92
N PRO A 85 -4.27 13.54 0.64
CA PRO A 85 -4.42 14.24 -0.64
C PRO A 85 -3.16 15.01 -1.08
N SER A 86 -2.35 15.49 -0.13
CA SER A 86 -1.11 16.23 -0.36
C SER A 86 0.08 15.39 -0.84
N ASN A 87 -0.07 14.06 -0.96
CA ASN A 87 0.88 13.11 -1.55
C ASN A 87 2.38 13.41 -1.34
N VAL A 88 2.77 13.65 -0.09
CA VAL A 88 4.17 13.85 0.30
C VAL A 88 5.08 12.65 -0.04
N PHE A 89 4.48 11.48 -0.29
CA PHE A 89 5.18 10.25 -0.64
C PHE A 89 5.53 10.13 -2.14
N ARG A 90 5.07 11.05 -3.00
CA ARG A 90 5.55 11.18 -4.39
C ARG A 90 6.98 11.75 -4.47
N GLY A 91 7.44 12.40 -3.41
CA GLY A 91 8.81 12.88 -3.28
C GLY A 91 9.76 11.80 -2.74
N GLU A 92 10.98 12.23 -2.43
CA GLU A 92 11.93 11.38 -1.71
C GLU A 92 11.45 11.07 -0.28
N PRO A 93 11.72 9.87 0.24
CA PRO A 93 12.58 8.83 -0.33
C PRO A 93 11.86 7.80 -1.24
N PHE A 94 10.53 7.72 -1.20
CA PHE A 94 9.80 6.59 -1.80
C PHE A 94 9.41 6.77 -3.27
N LYS A 95 9.18 8.02 -3.73
CA LYS A 95 8.75 8.34 -5.10
C LYS A 95 7.58 7.47 -5.57
N LEU A 96 6.52 7.38 -4.77
CA LEU A 96 5.37 6.52 -5.06
C LEU A 96 4.57 7.04 -6.26
N THR A 97 4.50 6.24 -7.33
CA THR A 97 3.78 6.59 -8.55
C THR A 97 2.38 6.00 -8.62
N VAL A 98 2.20 4.79 -8.06
CA VAL A 98 0.97 4.00 -8.09
C VAL A 98 0.70 3.38 -6.73
N VAL A 99 -0.54 2.96 -6.50
CA VAL A 99 -1.00 2.23 -5.32
C VAL A 99 -1.86 1.05 -5.79
N PRO A 100 -1.93 -0.07 -5.05
CA PRO A 100 -1.18 -0.34 -3.81
C PRO A 100 0.33 -0.53 -4.08
N THR A 101 1.17 -0.20 -3.11
CA THR A 101 2.63 -0.44 -3.18
C THR A 101 3.16 -0.89 -1.84
N ILE A 102 3.95 -1.96 -1.84
CA ILE A 102 4.60 -2.50 -0.64
C ILE A 102 6.09 -2.26 -0.77
N VAL A 103 6.68 -1.59 0.21
CA VAL A 103 8.10 -1.27 0.26
C VAL A 103 8.76 -2.05 1.38
N LYS A 104 9.89 -2.71 1.09
CA LYS A 104 10.75 -3.35 2.09
C LYS A 104 11.87 -2.37 2.47
N ILE A 105 12.02 -2.16 3.76
CA ILE A 105 12.98 -1.22 4.35
C ILE A 105 14.08 -2.02 5.04
N ASP A 106 15.32 -1.66 4.74
CA ASP A 106 16.46 -2.08 5.54
C ASP A 106 16.51 -1.22 6.81
N ARG A 107 16.35 -1.86 7.97
CA ARG A 107 16.30 -1.16 9.27
C ARG A 107 17.66 -0.64 9.71
N GLN A 108 18.77 -1.19 9.19
CA GLN A 108 20.11 -0.75 9.53
C GLN A 108 20.50 0.47 8.69
N GLU A 109 20.24 0.40 7.39
CA GLU A 109 20.59 1.46 6.45
C GLU A 109 19.49 2.51 6.28
N LYS A 110 18.30 2.28 6.87
CA LYS A 110 17.13 3.17 6.79
C LYS A 110 16.79 3.54 5.35
N LYS A 111 16.87 2.56 4.46
CA LYS A 111 16.64 2.75 3.02
C LYS A 111 15.73 1.68 2.47
N GLU A 112 15.08 2.02 1.37
CA GLU A 112 14.35 1.02 0.61
C GLU A 112 15.32 0.03 -0.05
N ILE A 113 15.03 -1.26 0.10
CA ILE A 113 15.76 -2.36 -0.55
C ILE A 113 14.93 -3.15 -1.56
N GLY A 114 13.63 -2.87 -1.63
CA GLY A 114 12.76 -3.46 -2.64
C GLY A 114 11.34 -2.93 -2.54
N ARG A 115 10.61 -3.04 -3.65
CA ARG A 115 9.19 -2.71 -3.70
C ARG A 115 8.42 -3.71 -4.56
N LEU A 116 7.16 -3.93 -4.20
CA LEU A 116 6.14 -4.55 -5.04
C LEU A 116 5.10 -3.49 -5.36
N VAL A 117 4.74 -3.41 -6.62
CA VAL A 117 3.94 -2.32 -7.17
C VAL A 117 2.74 -2.92 -7.86
N ASP A 118 1.56 -2.36 -7.59
CA ASP A 118 0.30 -2.84 -8.15
C ASP A 118 -0.10 -4.25 -7.67
N GLN A 119 -1.36 -4.61 -7.85
CA GLN A 119 -1.92 -5.88 -7.42
C GLN A 119 -1.26 -7.08 -8.14
N ASP A 120 -1.00 -6.95 -9.45
CA ASP A 120 -0.47 -8.04 -10.27
C ASP A 120 0.91 -8.50 -9.80
N GLU A 121 1.68 -7.63 -9.16
CA GLU A 121 2.92 -8.04 -8.50
C GLU A 121 2.70 -8.43 -7.05
N VAL A 122 1.89 -7.67 -6.31
CA VAL A 122 1.70 -7.88 -4.87
C VAL A 122 1.07 -9.25 -4.60
N ILE A 123 -0.05 -9.58 -5.23
CA ILE A 123 -0.78 -10.83 -4.92
C ILE A 123 0.08 -12.08 -5.10
N PRO A 124 0.73 -12.31 -6.26
CA PRO A 124 1.51 -13.53 -6.45
C PRO A 124 2.89 -13.50 -5.78
N ARG A 125 3.47 -12.32 -5.50
CA ARG A 125 4.86 -12.22 -5.03
C ARG A 125 5.02 -11.91 -3.56
N LEU A 126 3.98 -11.40 -2.87
CA LEU A 126 4.11 -10.94 -1.48
C LEU A 126 4.63 -12.05 -0.55
N GLU A 127 4.08 -13.26 -0.63
CA GLU A 127 4.53 -14.39 0.19
C GLU A 127 6.02 -14.73 -0.01
N SER A 128 6.55 -14.56 -1.23
CA SER A 128 7.98 -14.78 -1.52
C SER A 128 8.85 -13.58 -1.13
N PHE A 129 8.31 -12.38 -1.18
CA PHE A 129 9.01 -11.13 -0.88
C PHE A 129 9.26 -10.92 0.62
N VAL A 130 8.40 -11.51 1.45
CA VAL A 130 8.51 -11.43 2.91
C VAL A 130 9.34 -12.54 3.55
N ARG A 131 9.66 -13.59 2.80
CA ARG A 131 10.59 -14.64 3.21
C ARG A 131 12.04 -14.18 3.10
#